data_AF-A0A355BEX1-F1
#
_entry.id   AF-A0A355BEX1-F1
#
_cell.length_a   1.000
_cell.length_b   1.000
_cell.length_c   1.000
_cell.angle_alpha   90.00
_cell.angle_beta   90.00
_cell.angle_gamma   90.00
#
_symmetry.space_group_name_H-M   'P 1'
#
loop_
_entity.id
_entity.type
_entity.pdbx_description
1 polymer ?
#
loop_
_entity_poly.entity_id
_entity_poly.type
_entity_poly.pdbx_seq_one_letter_code
_entity_poly.pdbx_strand_id
1 'polypeptide(L)'
;ATGGAGQVYAYTTNSPVVTGDGLAMAYRAGAEVMDTEFFQFHPTGLRIPGAPSALITEAARGEGGQLIDVTGRSFMPAVHPMAELAPRNVVARAIVQAMEDTESDHVWLDMRKITGIDLPTRFPTVFKTCQRYGIDIRHDLIPVAPVAHYFMGGIRVNYQGRTNVRGLYACGEAACLGLHGANRLASNSLLDGLVFGHRIAECAYHYRLHISDDYLLNLNLSAPKPSRMVEQAASYSEIRRAIKRLMWREVGLTRNAAGLAHARDELIAIGQQLAGPVSRPEHLEVVNLQT
;
A
#
# COMPACT_ATOMS: atom_id res chain seq x y z
N ALA A 1 2.54 -3.92 -14.92
CA ALA A 1 3.09 -2.78 -14.16
C ALA A 1 1.94 -1.88 -13.68
N THR A 2 1.14 -2.36 -12.72
CA THR A 2 -0.10 -1.69 -12.26
C THR A 2 0.06 -0.99 -10.90
N GLY A 3 1.27 -0.95 -10.35
CA GLY A 3 1.51 -0.57 -8.95
C GLY A 3 1.15 -1.70 -7.98
N GLY A 4 1.21 -1.39 -6.67
CA GLY A 4 0.89 -2.33 -5.60
C GLY A 4 -0.61 -2.53 -5.33
N ALA A 5 -0.93 -2.84 -4.08
CA ALA A 5 -2.30 -3.11 -3.61
C ALA A 5 -2.68 -2.26 -2.38
N GLY A 6 -2.14 -1.04 -2.25
CA GLY A 6 -2.29 -0.21 -1.05
C GLY A 6 -3.75 0.10 -0.67
N GLN A 7 -4.66 0.18 -1.63
CA GLN A 7 -6.08 0.45 -1.37
C GLN A 7 -6.83 -0.69 -0.69
N VAL A 8 -6.19 -1.84 -0.45
CA VAL A 8 -6.74 -2.90 0.41
C VAL A 8 -6.81 -2.49 1.88
N TYR A 9 -6.07 -1.45 2.31
CA TYR A 9 -6.08 -0.95 3.69
C TYR A 9 -6.83 0.36 3.85
N ALA A 10 -7.55 0.53 4.97
CA ALA A 10 -8.28 1.75 5.31
C ALA A 10 -7.41 3.02 5.26
N TYR A 11 -6.18 2.94 5.77
CA TYR A 11 -5.22 4.04 5.79
C TYR A 11 -4.01 3.68 4.94
N THR A 12 -3.83 4.43 3.86
CA THR A 12 -2.72 4.24 2.94
C THR A 12 -2.27 5.56 2.33
N THR A 13 -0.97 5.66 2.06
CA THR A 13 -0.40 6.78 1.28
C THR A 13 -0.61 6.61 -0.22
N ASN A 14 -1.12 5.46 -0.65
CA ASN A 14 -1.23 5.11 -2.05
C ASN A 14 -2.35 5.90 -2.73
N SER A 15 -2.16 6.19 -4.02
CA SER A 15 -3.20 6.80 -4.84
C SER A 15 -4.48 5.93 -4.85
N PRO A 16 -5.67 6.52 -5.00
CA PRO A 16 -6.93 5.77 -5.10
C PRO A 16 -6.98 4.69 -6.19
N VAL A 17 -6.10 4.76 -7.19
CA VAL A 17 -6.02 3.79 -8.30
C VAL A 17 -5.16 2.55 -7.99
N VAL A 18 -4.50 2.49 -6.83
CA VAL A 18 -3.61 1.37 -6.45
C VAL A 18 -4.41 0.26 -5.78
N THR A 19 -5.29 -0.37 -6.55
CA THR A 19 -6.33 -1.32 -6.11
C THR A 19 -5.95 -2.78 -6.27
N GLY A 20 -4.70 -3.07 -6.67
CA GLY A 20 -4.22 -4.44 -6.84
C GLY A 20 -4.73 -5.15 -8.10
N ASP A 21 -5.32 -4.41 -9.05
CA ASP A 21 -5.97 -4.99 -10.24
C ASP A 21 -5.05 -5.94 -11.02
N GLY A 22 -3.79 -5.55 -11.25
CA GLY A 22 -2.84 -6.38 -11.98
C GLY A 22 -2.47 -7.66 -11.24
N LEU A 23 -2.37 -7.62 -9.92
CA LEU A 23 -2.14 -8.82 -9.09
C LEU A 23 -3.31 -9.79 -9.25
N ALA A 24 -4.53 -9.28 -9.05
CA ALA A 24 -5.75 -10.08 -9.13
C ALA A 24 -5.96 -10.67 -10.54
N MET A 25 -5.70 -9.89 -11.60
CA MET A 25 -5.75 -10.37 -12.99
C MET A 25 -4.71 -11.46 -13.25
N ALA A 26 -3.47 -11.28 -12.83
CA ALA A 26 -2.41 -12.25 -13.02
C ALA A 26 -2.71 -13.55 -12.26
N TYR A 27 -3.14 -13.45 -11.00
CA TYR A 27 -3.53 -14.61 -10.19
C TYR A 27 -4.65 -15.42 -10.85
N ARG A 28 -5.71 -14.75 -11.33
CA ARG A 28 -6.81 -15.42 -12.06
C ARG A 28 -6.38 -16.04 -13.39
N ALA A 29 -5.33 -15.49 -14.03
CA ALA A 29 -4.72 -16.08 -15.22
C ALA A 29 -3.80 -17.28 -14.91
N GLY A 30 -3.65 -17.67 -13.64
CA GLY A 30 -2.79 -18.76 -13.20
C GLY A 30 -1.34 -18.35 -12.96
N ALA A 31 -1.05 -17.05 -12.89
CA ALA A 31 0.26 -16.58 -12.49
C ALA A 31 0.47 -16.82 -10.99
N GLU A 32 1.66 -17.28 -10.62
CA GLU A 32 2.06 -17.41 -9.23
C GLU A 32 2.19 -16.04 -8.57
N VAL A 33 1.75 -15.94 -7.33
CA VAL A 33 1.97 -14.77 -6.46
C VAL A 33 2.87 -15.19 -5.31
N MET A 34 3.63 -14.24 -4.78
CA MET A 34 4.62 -14.48 -3.74
C MET A 34 4.59 -13.34 -2.72
N ASP A 35 4.92 -13.67 -1.46
CA ASP A 35 5.20 -12.68 -0.41
C ASP A 35 4.05 -11.71 -0.12
N THR A 36 2.80 -12.15 -0.37
CA THR A 36 1.59 -11.32 -0.28
C THR A 36 1.29 -10.79 1.13
N GLU A 37 1.87 -11.40 2.16
CA GLU A 37 1.81 -10.98 3.54
C GLU A 37 2.72 -9.79 3.86
N PHE A 38 3.72 -9.52 3.02
CA PHE A 38 4.71 -8.46 3.25
C PHE A 38 4.23 -7.12 2.70
N PHE A 39 3.66 -6.35 3.62
CA PHE A 39 3.30 -4.94 3.43
C PHE A 39 4.13 -4.06 4.35
N GLN A 40 4.76 -3.02 3.81
CA GLN A 40 5.46 -2.03 4.62
C GLN A 40 4.47 -0.95 5.06
N PHE A 41 4.45 -0.70 6.36
CA PHE A 41 3.74 0.42 6.95
C PHE A 41 4.74 1.56 7.22
N HIS A 42 4.43 2.75 6.72
CA HIS A 42 5.19 3.94 7.06
C HIS A 42 4.74 4.45 8.43
N PRO A 43 5.65 4.79 9.36
CA PRO A 43 5.28 5.15 10.73
C PRO A 43 4.54 6.49 10.83
N THR A 44 4.89 7.46 9.98
CA THR A 44 4.40 8.84 10.07
C THR A 44 3.54 9.22 8.87
N GLY A 45 2.31 8.72 8.82
CA GLY A 45 1.26 9.20 7.93
C GLY A 45 0.38 10.23 8.63
N LEU A 46 0.05 11.34 7.96
CA LEU A 46 -0.80 12.39 8.49
C LEU A 46 -2.16 11.81 8.90
N ARG A 47 -2.57 12.08 10.14
CA ARG A 47 -3.82 11.60 10.72
C ARG A 47 -4.74 12.78 11.02
N ILE A 48 -5.60 13.11 10.07
CA ILE A 48 -6.62 14.15 10.22
C ILE A 48 -7.95 13.57 9.74
N PRO A 49 -9.06 13.66 10.52
CA PRO A 49 -10.36 13.18 10.10
C PRO A 49 -10.78 13.74 8.73
N GLY A 50 -11.13 12.85 7.80
CA GLY A 50 -11.55 13.21 6.44
C GLY A 50 -10.41 13.59 5.47
N ALA A 51 -9.18 13.74 5.94
CA ALA A 51 -8.03 14.02 5.09
C ALA A 51 -7.41 12.73 4.52
N PRO A 52 -6.85 12.75 3.30
CA PRO A 52 -5.99 11.67 2.82
C PRO A 52 -4.76 11.50 3.73
N SER A 53 -4.35 10.25 3.94
CA SER A 53 -3.17 9.88 4.73
C SER A 53 -1.86 10.23 4.00
N ALA A 54 -1.54 11.53 3.94
CA ALA A 54 -0.32 12.02 3.32
C ALA A 54 0.92 11.55 4.10
N LEU A 55 1.99 11.21 3.38
CA LEU A 55 3.24 10.78 4.00
C LEU A 55 4.01 11.98 4.56
N ILE A 56 4.40 11.90 5.84
CA ILE A 56 5.39 12.80 6.43
C ILE A 56 6.74 12.10 6.36
N THR A 57 7.68 12.68 5.60
CA THR A 57 8.95 12.03 5.27
C THR A 57 9.74 11.58 6.50
N GLU A 58 10.39 10.43 6.41
CA GLU A 58 11.33 9.94 7.41
C GLU A 58 12.47 10.94 7.70
N ALA A 59 12.83 11.76 6.72
CA ALA A 59 13.79 12.83 6.92
C ALA A 59 13.35 13.84 7.99
N ALA A 60 12.05 14.00 8.26
CA ALA A 60 11.57 14.85 9.37
C ALA A 60 12.05 14.34 10.74
N ARG A 61 12.04 13.02 10.95
CA ARG A 61 12.64 12.38 12.14
C ARG A 61 14.17 12.50 12.08
N GLY A 62 14.76 12.32 10.90
CA GLY A 62 16.19 12.46 10.65
C GLY A 62 16.78 13.82 11.04
N GLU A 63 16.03 14.91 10.82
CA GLU A 63 16.43 16.28 11.21
C GLU A 63 16.11 16.60 12.69
N GLY A 64 15.71 15.61 13.50
CA GLY A 64 15.45 15.77 14.93
C GLY A 64 13.99 15.91 15.33
N GLY A 65 13.04 15.62 14.42
CA GLY A 65 11.62 15.56 14.77
C GLY A 65 11.34 14.43 15.77
N GLN A 66 10.68 14.76 16.88
CA GLN A 66 10.43 13.85 18.01
C GLN A 66 9.03 13.26 17.95
N LEU A 67 8.89 11.99 18.32
CA LEU A 67 7.57 11.37 18.49
C LEU A 67 7.14 11.47 19.95
N ILE A 68 5.98 12.07 20.18
CA ILE A 68 5.38 12.21 21.51
C ILE A 68 3.93 11.72 21.49
N ASP A 69 3.49 11.06 22.55
CA ASP A 69 2.09 10.65 22.69
C ASP A 69 1.17 11.85 22.96
N VAL A 70 -0.15 11.61 23.00
CA VAL A 70 -1.14 12.69 23.22
C VAL A 70 -1.06 13.34 24.61
N THR A 71 -0.33 12.74 25.55
CA THR A 71 -0.06 13.33 26.87
C THR A 71 1.20 14.21 26.87
N GLY A 72 1.94 14.25 25.75
CA GLY A 72 3.16 15.03 25.56
C GLY A 72 4.45 14.28 25.93
N ARG A 73 4.37 12.97 26.23
CA ARG A 73 5.53 12.16 26.61
C ARG A 73 6.24 11.63 25.37
N SER A 74 7.56 11.81 25.32
CA SER A 74 8.41 11.10 24.34
C SER A 74 8.57 9.64 24.74
N PHE A 75 8.27 8.73 23.82
CA PHE A 75 8.24 7.29 24.10
C PHE A 75 9.34 6.51 23.37
N MET A 76 9.84 7.00 22.23
CA MET A 76 10.82 6.27 21.41
C MET A 76 12.15 5.95 22.13
N PRO A 77 12.74 6.84 22.96
CA PRO A 77 13.97 6.52 23.69
C PRO A 77 13.85 5.32 24.64
N ALA A 78 12.65 5.04 25.16
CA ALA A 78 12.40 3.87 26.01
C ALA A 78 12.23 2.58 25.20
N VAL A 79 11.92 2.68 23.91
CA VAL A 79 11.65 1.53 23.03
C VAL A 79 12.91 1.03 22.33
N HIS A 80 13.78 1.94 21.85
CA HIS A 80 14.95 1.56 21.08
C HIS A 80 16.10 2.56 21.27
N PRO A 81 17.38 2.11 21.34
CA PRO A 81 18.53 3.00 21.56
C PRO A 81 18.70 4.11 20.49
N MET A 82 18.28 3.83 19.26
CA MET A 82 18.28 4.83 18.16
C MET A 82 17.07 5.78 18.19
N ALA A 83 16.16 5.63 19.14
CA ALA A 83 14.93 6.42 19.28
C ALA A 83 14.20 6.61 17.94
N GLU A 84 13.91 7.85 17.52
CA GLU A 84 13.21 8.16 16.26
C GLU A 84 13.94 7.70 15.00
N LEU A 85 15.22 7.33 15.08
CA LEU A 85 16.00 6.78 13.96
C LEU A 85 16.00 5.25 13.91
N ALA A 86 15.24 4.58 14.79
CA ALA A 86 15.06 3.13 14.75
C ALA A 86 14.45 2.65 13.41
N PRO A 87 14.62 1.37 13.06
CA PRO A 87 13.99 0.79 11.87
C PRO A 87 12.49 1.05 11.81
N ARG A 88 11.95 1.31 10.61
CA ARG A 88 10.55 1.73 10.41
C ARG A 88 9.53 0.84 11.09
N ASN A 89 9.73 -0.49 11.07
CA ASN A 89 8.83 -1.45 11.70
C ASN A 89 8.82 -1.32 13.24
N VAL A 90 9.95 -0.98 13.85
CA VAL A 90 10.05 -0.72 15.29
C VAL A 90 9.30 0.57 15.64
N VAL A 91 9.56 1.65 14.91
CA VAL A 91 8.89 2.94 15.11
C VAL A 91 7.37 2.81 14.93
N ALA A 92 6.91 2.13 13.87
CA ALA A 92 5.49 1.96 13.60
C ALA A 92 4.79 1.19 14.74
N ARG A 93 5.42 0.13 15.28
CA ARG A 93 4.86 -0.65 16.39
C ARG A 93 4.84 0.16 17.69
N ALA A 94 5.88 0.95 17.94
CA ALA A 94 5.93 1.85 19.09
C ALA A 94 4.80 2.89 19.05
N ILE A 95 4.51 3.44 17.88
CA ILE A 95 3.38 4.37 17.70
C ILE A 95 2.05 3.67 17.98
N VAL A 96 1.82 2.45 17.48
CA VAL A 96 0.59 1.70 17.78
C VAL A 96 0.45 1.45 19.28
N GLN A 97 1.51 1.02 19.96
CA GLN A 97 1.47 0.83 21.41
C GLN A 97 1.14 2.13 22.15
N ALA A 98 1.77 3.25 21.78
CA ALA A 98 1.49 4.55 22.40
C ALA A 98 0.04 5.02 22.15
N MET A 99 -0.51 4.73 20.98
CA MET A 99 -1.92 4.98 20.64
C MET A 99 -2.86 4.14 21.50
N GLU A 100 -2.57 2.85 21.68
CA GLU A 100 -3.33 1.94 22.54
C GLU A 100 -3.28 2.36 24.02
N ASP A 101 -2.09 2.68 24.53
CA ASP A 101 -1.87 3.10 25.92
C ASP A 101 -2.62 4.41 26.27
N THR A 102 -2.91 5.23 25.28
CA THR A 102 -3.56 6.55 25.45
C THR A 102 -4.98 6.61 24.88
N GLU A 103 -5.49 5.49 24.36
CA GLU A 103 -6.80 5.40 23.70
C GLU A 103 -7.00 6.45 22.58
N SER A 104 -5.92 6.75 21.84
CA SER A 104 -5.88 7.76 20.78
C SER A 104 -5.76 7.14 19.39
N ASP A 105 -6.22 7.84 18.36
CA ASP A 105 -6.07 7.44 16.95
C ASP A 105 -4.78 7.96 16.28
N HIS A 106 -3.98 8.75 17.02
CA HIS A 106 -2.71 9.32 16.57
C HIS A 106 -1.73 9.55 17.73
N VAL A 107 -0.47 9.79 17.35
CA VAL A 107 0.54 10.46 18.17
C VAL A 107 0.94 11.77 17.48
N TRP A 108 1.80 12.54 18.12
CA TRP A 108 2.34 13.77 17.54
C TRP A 108 3.77 13.59 17.05
N LEU A 109 4.06 14.17 15.88
CA LEU A 109 5.41 14.47 15.45
C LEU A 109 5.69 15.95 15.77
N ASP A 110 6.62 16.17 16.69
CA ASP A 110 7.09 17.49 17.11
C ASP A 110 8.34 17.89 16.34
N MET A 111 8.18 18.85 15.42
CA MET A 111 9.29 19.42 14.64
C MET A 111 9.78 20.77 15.18
N ARG A 112 9.17 21.30 16.24
CA ARG A 112 9.38 22.68 16.71
C ARG A 112 10.77 22.91 17.30
N LYS A 113 11.41 21.84 17.79
CA LYS A 113 12.76 21.87 18.37
C LYS A 113 13.87 21.75 17.32
N ILE A 114 13.53 21.55 16.05
CA ILE A 114 14.51 21.48 14.98
C ILE A 114 15.05 22.88 14.74
N THR A 115 16.35 23.07 14.96
CA THR A 115 17.03 24.37 14.80
C THR A 115 18.06 24.31 13.68
N GLY A 116 18.46 25.47 13.15
CA GLY A 116 19.50 25.56 12.11
C GLY A 116 19.03 25.23 10.68
N ILE A 117 17.75 24.89 10.48
CA ILE A 117 17.15 24.69 9.16
C ILE A 117 15.82 25.42 9.04
N ASP A 118 15.54 25.94 7.85
CA ASP A 118 14.22 26.50 7.52
C ASP A 118 13.26 25.37 7.11
N LEU A 119 12.35 24.98 8.00
CA LEU A 119 11.45 23.84 7.81
C LEU A 119 10.58 23.94 6.52
N PRO A 120 9.98 25.09 6.18
CA PRO A 120 9.26 25.26 4.90
C PRO A 120 10.12 25.01 3.67
N THR A 121 11.37 25.47 3.66
CA THR A 121 12.30 25.25 2.53
C THR A 121 12.82 23.81 2.49
N ARG A 122 13.11 23.20 3.65
CA ARG A 122 13.59 21.82 3.73
C ARG A 122 12.52 20.79 3.40
N PHE A 123 11.28 21.04 3.81
CA PHE A 123 10.15 20.12 3.67
C PHE A 123 8.94 20.76 2.98
N PRO A 124 9.07 21.29 1.76
CA PRO A 124 8.03 22.10 1.12
C PRO A 124 6.72 21.33 0.89
N THR A 125 6.81 20.04 0.56
CA THR A 125 5.64 19.18 0.38
C THR A 125 4.91 18.93 1.70
N VAL A 126 5.65 18.66 2.78
CA VAL A 126 5.08 18.45 4.12
C VAL A 126 4.43 19.74 4.61
N PHE A 127 5.13 20.87 4.50
CA PHE A 127 4.65 22.18 4.91
C PHE A 127 3.35 22.56 4.21
N LYS A 128 3.33 22.51 2.87
CA LYS A 128 2.12 22.82 2.09
C LYS A 128 0.96 21.88 2.40
N THR A 129 1.25 20.61 2.68
CA THR A 129 0.21 19.64 3.02
C THR A 129 -0.39 19.92 4.39
N CYS A 130 0.44 20.16 5.41
CA CYS A 130 -0.02 20.48 6.77
C CYS A 130 -0.77 21.83 6.80
N GLN A 131 -0.27 22.84 6.08
CA GLN A 131 -0.93 24.15 6.00
C GLN A 131 -2.34 24.10 5.43
N ARG A 132 -2.64 23.19 4.49
CA ARG A 132 -4.01 23.00 3.96
C ARG A 132 -5.01 22.60 5.03
N TYR A 133 -4.54 22.05 6.14
CA TYR A 133 -5.33 21.66 7.30
C TYR A 133 -5.09 22.56 8.52
N GLY A 134 -4.50 23.75 8.32
CA GLY A 134 -4.28 24.72 9.37
C GLY A 134 -3.13 24.39 10.34
N ILE A 135 -2.22 23.50 9.95
CA ILE A 135 -1.06 23.11 10.77
C ILE A 135 0.21 23.78 10.22
N ASP A 136 0.86 24.61 11.02
CA ASP A 136 2.18 25.17 10.73
C ASP A 136 3.25 24.34 11.44
N ILE A 137 4.01 23.54 10.67
CA ILE A 137 5.02 22.61 11.20
C ILE A 137 6.16 23.28 12.00
N ARG A 138 6.26 24.62 11.96
CA ARG A 138 7.23 25.40 12.74
C ARG A 138 6.77 25.60 14.18
N HIS A 139 5.46 25.60 14.42
CA HIS A 139 4.85 26.04 15.68
C HIS A 139 3.91 25.00 16.27
N ASP A 140 3.34 24.12 15.43
CA ASP A 140 2.32 23.16 15.78
C ASP A 140 2.86 21.73 15.78
N LEU A 141 2.15 20.86 16.50
CA LEU A 141 2.36 19.42 16.45
C LEU A 141 1.64 18.81 15.24
N ILE A 142 2.26 17.83 14.59
CA ILE A 142 1.67 17.15 13.43
C ILE A 142 1.05 15.82 13.88
N PRO A 143 -0.26 15.60 13.73
CA PRO A 143 -0.87 14.34 14.11
C PRO A 143 -0.47 13.26 13.09
N VAL A 144 0.14 12.19 13.58
CA VAL A 144 0.64 11.10 12.74
C VAL A 144 0.24 9.74 13.29
N ALA A 145 0.05 8.79 12.39
CA ALA A 145 -0.17 7.38 12.71
C ALA A 145 0.44 6.50 11.60
N PRO A 146 0.66 5.20 11.85
CA PRO A 146 1.12 4.28 10.82
C PRO A 146 0.12 4.19 9.66
N VAL A 147 0.63 3.96 8.46
CA VAL A 147 -0.16 3.89 7.22
C VAL A 147 0.44 2.87 6.26
N ALA A 148 -0.40 2.10 5.55
CA ALA A 148 0.07 1.14 4.55
C ALA A 148 0.74 1.90 3.38
N HIS A 149 1.97 1.53 3.02
CA HIS A 149 2.78 2.35 2.12
C HIS A 149 3.27 1.62 0.89
N TYR A 150 3.82 0.42 1.03
CA TYR A 150 4.44 -0.30 -0.09
C TYR A 150 4.14 -1.79 0.00
N PHE A 151 3.82 -2.39 -1.14
CA PHE A 151 3.62 -3.83 -1.26
C PHE A 151 4.91 -4.50 -1.75
N MET A 152 5.54 -5.32 -0.90
CA MET A 152 6.75 -6.06 -1.28
C MET A 152 6.45 -7.37 -2.02
N GLY A 153 5.31 -7.96 -1.70
CA GLY A 153 4.76 -9.08 -2.45
C GLY A 153 4.32 -8.68 -3.86
N GLY A 154 3.74 -9.63 -4.57
CA GLY A 154 3.26 -9.36 -5.92
C GLY A 154 3.25 -10.58 -6.82
N ILE A 155 3.18 -10.32 -8.12
CA ILE A 155 3.24 -11.35 -9.15
C ILE A 155 4.66 -11.91 -9.19
N ARG A 156 4.82 -13.22 -8.95
CA ARG A 156 6.13 -13.86 -8.95
C ARG A 156 6.75 -13.77 -10.34
N VAL A 157 7.97 -13.26 -10.40
CA VAL A 157 8.74 -13.16 -11.64
C VAL A 157 10.16 -13.69 -11.48
N ASN A 158 10.78 -14.07 -12.59
CA ASN A 158 12.22 -14.33 -12.64
C ASN A 158 13.02 -13.03 -12.86
N TYR A 159 14.36 -13.11 -12.93
CA TYR A 159 15.26 -11.96 -13.09
C TYR A 159 15.08 -11.16 -14.40
N GLN A 160 14.27 -11.66 -15.32
CA GLN A 160 13.89 -11.03 -16.59
C GLN A 160 12.47 -10.43 -16.55
N GLY A 161 11.79 -10.48 -15.40
CA GLY A 161 10.41 -10.01 -15.24
C GLY A 161 9.35 -10.94 -15.83
N ARG A 162 9.69 -12.20 -16.15
CA ARG A 162 8.76 -13.20 -16.69
C ARG A 162 8.01 -13.90 -15.57
N THR A 163 6.70 -14.05 -15.73
CA THR A 163 5.89 -14.93 -14.87
C THR A 163 5.96 -16.38 -15.36
N ASN A 164 5.30 -17.31 -14.65
CA ASN A 164 5.07 -18.68 -15.13
C ASN A 164 4.06 -18.74 -16.29
N VAL A 165 3.25 -17.70 -16.51
CA VAL A 165 2.34 -17.58 -17.65
C VAL A 165 3.12 -17.03 -18.85
N ARG A 166 3.22 -17.81 -19.93
CA ARG A 166 3.97 -17.42 -21.13
C ARG A 166 3.40 -16.15 -21.74
N GLY A 167 4.28 -15.20 -22.06
CA GLY A 167 3.90 -13.90 -22.62
C GLY A 167 3.42 -12.87 -21.58
N LEU A 168 3.27 -13.26 -20.31
CA LEU A 168 2.94 -12.35 -19.23
C LEU A 168 4.19 -11.94 -18.43
N TYR A 169 4.35 -10.63 -18.28
CA TYR A 169 5.47 -10.00 -17.58
C TYR A 169 4.97 -9.04 -16.50
N ALA A 170 5.77 -8.84 -15.46
CA ALA A 170 5.51 -7.85 -14.42
C ALA A 170 6.82 -7.19 -13.95
N CYS A 171 6.74 -5.91 -13.59
CA CYS A 171 7.82 -5.14 -12.97
C CYS A 171 7.26 -4.05 -12.06
N GLY A 172 8.17 -3.44 -11.27
CA GLY A 172 7.84 -2.46 -10.25
C GLY A 172 7.02 -3.11 -9.12
N GLU A 173 6.28 -2.30 -8.38
CA GLU A 173 5.51 -2.75 -7.20
C GLU A 173 4.43 -3.81 -7.49
N ALA A 174 4.08 -4.05 -8.75
CA ALA A 174 3.17 -5.14 -9.11
C ALA A 174 3.85 -6.53 -9.08
N ALA A 175 5.18 -6.57 -9.11
CA ALA A 175 5.96 -7.79 -9.26
C ALA A 175 6.72 -8.12 -7.97
N CYS A 176 6.96 -9.41 -7.76
CA CYS A 176 7.80 -9.91 -6.68
C CYS A 176 8.91 -10.79 -7.24
N LEU A 177 10.14 -10.26 -7.18
CA LEU A 177 11.37 -10.98 -7.50
C LEU A 177 12.03 -11.58 -6.25
N GLY A 178 11.58 -11.20 -5.06
CA GLY A 178 12.26 -11.47 -3.80
C GLY A 178 13.39 -10.46 -3.45
N LEU A 179 13.63 -9.44 -4.30
CA LEU A 179 14.65 -8.40 -4.06
C LEU A 179 14.46 -7.66 -2.72
N HIS A 180 13.21 -7.43 -2.34
CA HIS A 180 12.88 -6.70 -1.11
C HIS A 180 12.77 -7.59 0.13
N GLY A 181 12.67 -8.92 -0.05
CA GLY A 181 12.32 -9.85 1.02
C GLY A 181 11.17 -9.35 1.89
N ALA A 182 11.32 -9.51 3.20
CA ALA A 182 10.31 -9.11 4.17
C ALA A 182 10.23 -7.59 4.45
N ASN A 183 11.19 -6.78 3.95
CA ASN A 183 11.21 -5.34 4.22
C ASN A 183 12.02 -4.56 3.17
N ARG A 184 11.35 -3.67 2.43
CA ARG A 184 11.96 -2.87 1.37
C ARG A 184 12.81 -1.72 1.94
N LEU A 185 14.05 -1.60 1.47
CA LEU A 185 14.90 -0.42 1.69
C LEU A 185 14.37 0.80 0.90
N ALA A 186 14.52 1.98 1.49
CA ALA A 186 14.11 3.23 0.86
C ALA A 186 14.80 3.43 -0.51
N SER A 187 14.11 4.13 -1.42
CA SER A 187 14.58 4.47 -2.77
C SER A 187 14.76 3.33 -3.78
N ASN A 188 14.70 2.05 -3.37
CA ASN A 188 14.89 0.94 -4.30
C ASN A 188 13.70 0.66 -5.25
N SER A 189 12.47 1.03 -4.87
CA SER A 189 11.27 0.72 -5.66
C SER A 189 11.23 1.35 -7.06
N LEU A 190 11.77 2.57 -7.23
CA LEU A 190 11.80 3.20 -8.55
C LEU A 190 12.84 2.55 -9.46
N LEU A 191 14.00 2.18 -8.89
CA LEU A 191 15.06 1.46 -9.59
C LEU A 191 14.59 0.08 -10.05
N ASP A 192 13.77 -0.60 -9.23
CA ASP A 192 13.14 -1.88 -9.59
C ASP A 192 12.33 -1.76 -10.89
N GLY A 193 11.44 -0.76 -10.96
CA GLY A 193 10.66 -0.48 -12.17
C GLY A 193 11.53 -0.19 -13.41
N LEU A 194 12.58 0.60 -13.26
CA LEU A 194 13.48 0.96 -14.37
C LEU A 194 14.30 -0.23 -14.88
N VAL A 195 14.94 -0.97 -13.97
CA VAL A 195 15.83 -2.09 -14.33
C VAL A 195 15.04 -3.23 -14.95
N PHE A 196 13.93 -3.65 -14.32
CA PHE A 196 13.15 -4.77 -14.84
C PHE A 196 12.29 -4.36 -16.03
N GLY A 197 11.82 -3.11 -16.09
CA GLY A 197 11.16 -2.58 -17.29
C GLY A 197 12.04 -2.68 -18.53
N HIS A 198 13.32 -2.29 -18.42
CA HIS A 198 14.28 -2.41 -19.51
C HIS A 198 14.50 -3.87 -19.94
N ARG A 199 14.75 -4.78 -18.99
CA ARG A 199 14.92 -6.22 -19.28
C ARG A 199 13.69 -6.86 -19.91
N ILE A 200 12.50 -6.46 -19.46
CA ILE A 200 11.23 -6.93 -20.03
C ILE A 200 11.10 -6.47 -21.47
N ALA A 201 11.46 -5.22 -21.79
CA ALA A 201 11.39 -4.72 -23.16
C ALA A 201 12.22 -5.57 -24.13
N GLU A 202 13.45 -5.91 -23.76
CA GLU A 202 14.31 -6.81 -24.54
C GLU A 202 13.69 -8.21 -24.68
N CYS A 203 13.21 -8.78 -23.56
CA CYS A 203 12.61 -10.11 -23.57
C CYS A 203 11.31 -10.19 -24.38
N ALA A 204 10.45 -9.18 -24.28
CA ALA A 204 9.18 -9.10 -24.96
C ALA A 204 9.39 -8.89 -26.47
N TYR A 205 10.40 -8.10 -26.85
CA TYR A 205 10.80 -7.95 -28.25
C TYR A 205 11.17 -9.30 -28.87
N HIS A 206 12.06 -10.05 -28.23
CA HIS A 206 12.44 -11.39 -28.73
C HIS A 206 11.27 -12.37 -28.72
N TYR A 207 10.41 -12.34 -27.69
CA TYR A 207 9.24 -13.20 -27.63
C TYR A 207 8.27 -12.94 -28.78
N ARG A 208 8.05 -11.66 -29.14
CA ARG A 208 7.18 -11.25 -30.25
C ARG A 208 7.64 -11.83 -31.60
N LEU A 209 8.95 -11.99 -31.82
CA LEU A 209 9.50 -12.58 -33.05
C LEU A 209 9.11 -14.06 -33.23
N HIS A 210 8.70 -14.73 -32.16
CA HIS A 210 8.26 -16.12 -32.19
C HIS A 210 6.73 -16.29 -32.28
N ILE A 211 5.98 -15.18 -32.33
CA ILE A 211 4.52 -15.19 -32.49
C ILE A 211 4.20 -14.89 -33.95
N SER A 212 3.43 -15.75 -34.62
CA SER A 212 2.99 -15.50 -35.98
C SER A 212 1.96 -14.37 -36.04
N ASP A 213 2.00 -13.57 -37.11
CA ASP A 213 1.02 -12.50 -37.32
C ASP A 213 -0.39 -13.06 -37.50
N ASP A 214 -0.51 -14.23 -38.13
CA ASP A 214 -1.79 -14.94 -38.28
C ASP A 214 -2.43 -15.29 -36.93
N TYR A 215 -1.62 -15.74 -35.95
CA TYR A 215 -2.13 -16.01 -34.60
C TYR A 215 -2.69 -14.74 -33.95
N LEU A 216 -2.00 -13.60 -34.09
CA LEU A 216 -2.44 -12.32 -33.54
C LEU A 216 -3.70 -11.78 -34.22
N LEU A 217 -3.82 -11.96 -35.54
CA LEU A 217 -5.00 -11.54 -36.30
C LEU A 217 -6.23 -12.38 -35.97
N ASN A 218 -6.04 -13.66 -35.61
CA ASN A 218 -7.10 -14.59 -35.26
C ASN A 218 -7.42 -14.63 -33.76
N LEU A 219 -6.82 -13.75 -32.94
CA LEU A 219 -7.08 -13.69 -31.51
C LEU A 219 -8.51 -13.18 -31.25
N ASN A 220 -9.39 -14.07 -30.79
CA ASN A 220 -10.76 -13.71 -30.42
C ASN A 220 -10.80 -13.13 -29.00
N LEU A 221 -10.61 -11.83 -28.89
CA LEU A 221 -10.73 -11.10 -27.62
C LEU A 221 -12.17 -10.61 -27.43
N SER A 222 -12.86 -11.16 -26.43
CA SER A 222 -14.19 -10.70 -26.03
C SER A 222 -14.09 -10.02 -24.66
N ALA A 223 -14.46 -8.73 -24.59
CA ALA A 223 -14.70 -8.10 -23.29
C ALA A 223 -16.08 -8.52 -22.77
N PRO A 224 -16.24 -8.84 -21.47
CA PRO A 224 -17.56 -9.03 -20.89
C PRO A 224 -18.41 -7.78 -21.14
N LYS A 225 -19.60 -7.95 -21.72
CA LYS A 225 -20.54 -6.82 -21.84
C LYS A 225 -21.08 -6.50 -20.45
N PRO A 226 -21.11 -5.21 -20.04
CA PRO A 226 -21.73 -4.84 -18.77
C PRO A 226 -23.16 -5.36 -18.73
N SER A 227 -23.49 -6.17 -17.73
CA SER A 227 -24.86 -6.64 -17.56
C SER A 227 -25.73 -5.48 -17.05
N ARG A 228 -26.87 -5.22 -17.71
CA ARG A 228 -27.92 -4.34 -17.19
C ARG A 228 -28.69 -5.10 -16.11
N MET A 229 -28.12 -5.25 -14.92
CA MET A 229 -28.82 -5.87 -13.77
C MET A 229 -28.69 -5.04 -12.49
N VAL A 230 -29.72 -5.24 -11.67
CA VAL A 230 -30.30 -4.46 -10.57
C VAL A 230 -29.33 -4.10 -9.45
N GLU A 231 -29.60 -2.96 -8.80
CA GLU A 231 -29.02 -2.52 -7.52
C GLU A 231 -28.85 -3.68 -6.54
N GLN A 232 -27.60 -4.06 -6.26
CA GLN A 232 -27.30 -4.93 -5.11
C GLN A 232 -27.66 -4.18 -3.83
N ALA A 233 -28.24 -4.90 -2.87
CA ALA A 233 -28.73 -4.36 -1.59
C ALA A 233 -27.64 -3.68 -0.73
N ALA A 234 -26.36 -4.00 -0.95
CA ALA A 234 -25.23 -3.28 -0.40
C ALA A 234 -24.52 -2.49 -1.51
N SER A 235 -24.18 -1.23 -1.25
CA SER A 235 -23.37 -0.45 -2.16
C SER A 235 -21.95 -1.06 -2.24
N TYR A 236 -21.36 -1.18 -3.43
CA TYR A 236 -19.93 -1.57 -3.54
C TYR A 236 -19.02 -0.67 -2.72
N SER A 237 -19.44 0.57 -2.45
CA SER A 237 -18.73 1.47 -1.53
C SER A 237 -18.68 0.95 -0.08
N GLU A 238 -19.73 0.28 0.38
CA GLU A 238 -19.81 -0.33 1.71
C GLU A 238 -18.94 -1.57 1.79
N ILE A 239 -18.99 -2.43 0.77
CA ILE A 239 -18.14 -3.63 0.67
C ILE A 239 -16.66 -3.21 0.64
N ARG A 240 -16.30 -2.22 -0.19
CA ARG A 240 -14.95 -1.63 -0.21
C ARG A 240 -14.52 -1.16 1.18
N ARG A 241 -15.38 -0.40 1.89
CA ARG A 241 -15.08 0.07 3.25
C ARG A 241 -14.95 -1.10 4.24
N ALA A 242 -15.74 -2.15 4.10
CA ALA A 242 -15.69 -3.33 4.95
C ALA A 242 -14.36 -4.08 4.78
N ILE A 243 -13.97 -4.40 3.54
CA ILE A 243 -12.67 -5.02 3.22
C ILE A 243 -11.54 -4.18 3.81
N LYS A 244 -11.53 -2.87 3.53
CA LYS A 244 -10.46 -1.97 3.99
C LYS A 244 -10.31 -1.91 5.50
N ARG A 245 -11.42 -1.92 6.24
CA ARG A 245 -11.42 -1.94 7.72
C ARG A 245 -10.99 -3.29 8.27
N LEU A 246 -11.50 -4.38 7.69
CA LEU A 246 -11.12 -5.74 8.08
C LEU A 246 -9.62 -5.95 7.92
N MET A 247 -9.08 -5.58 6.77
CA MET A 247 -7.65 -5.69 6.45
C MET A 247 -6.79 -4.81 7.35
N TRP A 248 -7.24 -3.59 7.67
CA TRP A 248 -6.56 -2.73 8.62
C TRP A 248 -6.48 -3.33 10.03
N ARG A 249 -7.59 -3.91 10.51
CA ARG A 249 -7.71 -4.42 11.88
C ARG A 249 -7.01 -5.77 12.07
N GLU A 250 -7.19 -6.70 11.13
CA GLU A 250 -6.80 -8.10 11.31
C GLU A 250 -5.53 -8.50 10.54
N VAL A 251 -5.24 -7.79 9.45
CA VAL A 251 -4.11 -8.06 8.54
C VAL A 251 -3.14 -6.88 8.50
N GLY A 252 -3.26 -5.96 9.46
CA GLY A 252 -2.48 -4.74 9.59
C GLY A 252 -1.07 -4.95 10.14
N LEU A 253 -0.60 -3.96 10.90
CA LEU A 253 0.76 -3.94 11.45
C LEU A 253 0.99 -5.03 12.52
N THR A 254 -0.02 -5.28 13.35
CA THR A 254 -0.07 -6.34 14.36
C THR A 254 -1.06 -7.40 13.88
N ARG A 255 -0.71 -8.68 14.08
CA ARG A 255 -1.47 -9.82 13.55
C ARG A 255 -1.42 -10.96 14.56
N ASN A 256 -2.50 -11.71 14.63
CA ASN A 256 -2.58 -12.95 15.40
C ASN A 256 -3.40 -13.99 14.62
N ALA A 257 -3.28 -15.26 15.00
CA ALA A 257 -3.91 -16.36 14.26
C ALA A 257 -5.44 -16.26 14.19
N ALA A 258 -6.09 -15.82 15.27
CA ALA A 258 -7.54 -15.69 15.33
C ALA A 258 -8.05 -14.59 14.40
N GLY A 259 -7.40 -13.43 14.40
CA GLY A 259 -7.72 -12.32 13.52
C GLY A 259 -7.55 -12.67 12.04
N LEU A 260 -6.45 -13.35 11.69
CA LEU A 260 -6.21 -13.82 10.33
C LEU A 260 -7.25 -14.84 9.86
N ALA A 261 -7.65 -15.78 10.73
CA ALA A 261 -8.70 -16.75 10.42
C ALA A 261 -10.05 -16.05 10.20
N HIS A 262 -10.42 -15.12 11.07
CA HIS A 262 -11.62 -14.31 10.91
C HIS A 262 -11.61 -13.49 9.62
N ALA A 263 -10.48 -12.83 9.30
CA ALA A 263 -10.36 -12.07 8.06
C ALA A 263 -10.54 -12.93 6.81
N ARG A 264 -9.95 -14.13 6.79
CA ARG A 264 -10.14 -15.10 5.70
C ARG A 264 -11.62 -15.44 5.53
N ASP A 265 -12.31 -15.79 6.61
CA ASP A 265 -13.69 -16.26 6.56
C ASP A 265 -14.65 -15.14 6.09
N GLU A 266 -14.44 -13.91 6.56
CA GLU A 266 -15.17 -12.72 6.10
C GLU A 266 -14.91 -12.40 4.62
N LEU A 267 -13.65 -12.49 4.15
CA LEU A 267 -13.31 -12.27 2.74
C LEU A 267 -13.96 -13.33 1.83
N ILE A 268 -14.02 -14.60 2.28
CA ILE A 268 -14.75 -15.66 1.57
C ILE A 268 -16.24 -15.33 1.48
N ALA A 269 -16.85 -14.90 2.57
CA ALA A 269 -18.27 -14.50 2.59
C ALA A 269 -18.55 -13.31 1.67
N ILE A 270 -17.66 -12.30 1.65
CA ILE A 270 -17.75 -11.17 0.71
C ILE A 270 -17.62 -11.65 -0.73
N GLY A 271 -16.69 -12.56 -1.02
CA GLY A 271 -16.52 -13.14 -2.36
C GLY A 271 -17.80 -13.82 -2.87
N GLN A 272 -18.53 -14.52 -2.00
CA GLN A 272 -19.82 -15.12 -2.33
C GLN A 272 -20.90 -14.08 -2.67
N GLN A 273 -20.90 -12.93 -1.98
CA GLN A 273 -21.83 -11.81 -2.27
C GLN A 273 -21.50 -11.11 -3.60
N LEU A 274 -20.21 -11.09 -3.98
CA LEU A 274 -19.73 -10.48 -5.22
C LEU A 274 -19.85 -11.39 -6.44
N ALA A 275 -20.23 -12.66 -6.25
CA ALA A 275 -20.40 -13.62 -7.33
C ALA A 275 -21.50 -13.16 -8.30
N GLY A 276 -21.18 -13.16 -9.59
CA GLY A 276 -22.12 -12.77 -10.65
C GLY A 276 -21.45 -12.07 -11.82
N PRO A 277 -22.23 -11.73 -12.86
CA PRO A 277 -21.70 -11.05 -14.03
C PRO A 277 -21.21 -9.64 -13.67
N VAL A 278 -20.14 -9.21 -14.34
CA VAL A 278 -19.61 -7.85 -14.20
C VAL A 278 -20.68 -6.83 -14.58
N SER A 279 -20.94 -5.89 -13.69
CA SER A 279 -21.98 -4.86 -13.86
C SER A 279 -21.40 -3.47 -14.12
N ARG A 280 -20.33 -3.07 -13.40
CA ARG A 280 -19.69 -1.74 -13.46
C ARG A 280 -18.24 -1.76 -12.95
N PRO A 281 -17.41 -0.75 -13.22
CA PRO A 281 -16.01 -0.69 -12.76
C PRO A 281 -15.83 -0.88 -11.26
N GLU A 282 -16.75 -0.36 -10.45
CA GLU A 282 -16.69 -0.48 -8.98
C GLU A 282 -16.86 -1.93 -8.51
N HIS A 283 -17.60 -2.75 -9.27
CA HIS A 283 -17.72 -4.19 -9.01
C HIS A 283 -16.39 -4.89 -9.22
N LEU A 284 -15.70 -4.58 -10.34
CA LEU A 284 -14.38 -5.13 -10.64
C LEU A 284 -13.36 -4.76 -9.56
N GLU A 285 -13.39 -3.51 -9.11
CA GLU A 285 -12.49 -3.04 -8.07
C GLU A 285 -12.68 -3.80 -6.75
N VAL A 286 -13.92 -3.97 -6.27
CA VAL A 286 -14.15 -4.72 -5.02
C VAL A 286 -13.84 -6.21 -5.16
N VAL A 287 -14.07 -6.79 -6.33
CA VAL A 287 -13.64 -8.18 -6.62
C VAL A 287 -12.11 -8.28 -6.61
N ASN A 288 -11.40 -7.31 -7.18
CA ASN A 288 -9.94 -7.26 -7.16
C ASN A 288 -9.38 -7.05 -5.75
N LEU A 289 -10.01 -6.20 -4.93
CA LEU A 289 -9.61 -5.99 -3.54
C LEU A 289 -9.86 -7.21 -2.65
N GLN A 290 -10.87 -8.01 -2.96
CA GLN A 290 -11.20 -9.23 -2.23
C GLN A 290 -10.27 -10.40 -2.59
N THR A 291 -9.81 -10.46 -3.85
CA THR A 291 -8.94 -11.53 -4.39
C THR A 291 -7.59 -11.55 -3.66
#